data_AF-A0ABD0QPM3-F1
#
_entry.id   AF-A0ABD0QPM3-F1
#
_cell.length_a   1.000
_cell.length_b   1.000
_cell.length_c   1.000
_cell.angle_alpha   90.00
_cell.angle_beta   90.00
_cell.angle_gamma   90.00
#
_symmetry.space_group_name_H-M   'P 1'
#
loop_
_entity.id
_entity.type
_entity.pdbx_description
1 polymer ?
#
loop_
_entity_poly.entity_id
_entity_poly.type
_entity_poly.pdbx_seq_one_letter_code
_entity_poly.pdbx_strand_id
1 'polypeptide(L)'
;MLEQRSLSLEDHTRLFVEIANFTQYPDYCLCTFYKTSLNDECRVRLSGDGPQGNFTAYTEWALVSCNSSMTVDIIDGTHPTQDPEPSQTSPRFA
;
A
#
# COMPACT_ATOMS: atom_id res chain seq x y z
N MET A 1 4.88 1.59 16.98
CA MET A 1 4.29 0.70 15.96
C MET A 1 2.81 0.99 15.94
N LEU A 2 2.21 1.09 14.76
CA LEU A 2 0.79 1.40 14.65
C LEU A 2 0.04 0.09 14.82
N GLU A 3 -0.52 -0.18 16.00
CA GLU A 3 -1.15 -1.47 16.32
C GLU A 3 -2.65 -1.44 16.05
N GLN A 4 -3.21 -2.49 15.46
CA GLN A 4 -4.64 -2.62 15.18
C GLN A 4 -5.46 -2.54 16.47
N ARG A 5 -5.04 -3.22 17.55
CA ARG A 5 -5.74 -3.28 18.84
C ARG A 5 -7.24 -3.58 18.66
N SER A 6 -8.09 -2.64 19.03
CA SER A 6 -9.56 -2.70 18.92
C SER A 6 -10.11 -2.03 17.66
N LEU A 7 -9.25 -1.49 16.77
CA LEU A 7 -9.67 -0.95 15.48
C LEU A 7 -10.15 -2.07 14.58
N SER A 8 -11.13 -1.76 13.73
CA SER A 8 -11.50 -2.64 12.64
C SER A 8 -10.29 -2.89 11.74
N LEU A 9 -10.24 -4.07 11.11
CA LEU A 9 -9.18 -4.37 10.14
C LEU A 9 -9.14 -3.33 9.02
N GLU A 10 -10.30 -2.85 8.59
CA GLU A 10 -10.45 -1.86 7.52
C GLU A 10 -9.87 -0.51 7.91
N ASP A 11 -10.22 0.02 9.08
CA ASP A 11 -9.70 1.31 9.55
C ASP A 11 -8.19 1.24 9.80
N HIS A 12 -7.71 0.13 10.36
CA HIS A 12 -6.29 -0.12 10.51
C HIS A 12 -5.56 -0.15 9.16
N THR A 13 -6.14 -0.83 8.17
CA THR A 13 -5.58 -0.89 6.81
C THR A 13 -5.53 0.48 6.15
N ARG A 14 -6.60 1.30 6.25
CA ARG A 14 -6.63 2.67 5.70
C ARG A 14 -5.50 3.52 6.26
N LEU A 15 -5.35 3.53 7.57
CA LEU A 15 -4.31 4.30 8.25
C LEU A 15 -2.90 3.83 7.86
N PHE A 16 -2.72 2.52 7.72
CA PHE A 16 -1.43 1.96 7.33
C PHE A 16 -1.07 2.28 5.87
N VAL A 17 -2.04 2.23 4.96
CA VAL A 17 -1.87 2.59 3.54
C VAL A 17 -1.56 4.08 3.39
N GLU A 18 -2.24 4.94 4.15
CA GLU A 18 -1.92 6.37 4.18
C GLU A 18 -0.46 6.61 4.59
N ILE A 19 0.01 5.92 5.63
CA ILE A 19 1.41 6.02 6.06
C ILE A 19 2.37 5.45 5.03
N ALA A 20 2.04 4.32 4.40
CA ALA A 20 2.86 3.74 3.34
C ALA A 20 3.12 4.76 2.23
N ASN A 21 2.09 5.52 1.82
CA ASN A 21 2.19 6.58 0.81
C ASN A 21 3.12 7.74 1.21
N PHE A 22 3.35 7.97 2.50
CA PHE A 22 4.25 9.01 3.00
C PHE A 22 5.66 8.49 3.33
N THR A 23 5.94 7.22 3.10
CA THR A 23 7.24 6.60 3.42
C THR A 23 7.95 6.12 2.16
N GLN A 24 9.27 5.95 2.26
CA GLN A 24 10.09 5.32 1.21
C GLN A 24 10.50 3.89 1.59
N TYR A 25 9.72 3.24 2.46
CA TYR A 25 10.05 1.87 2.87
C TYR A 25 9.78 0.87 1.73
N PRO A 26 10.66 -0.13 1.55
CA PRO A 26 10.37 -1.22 0.63
C PRO A 26 9.11 -1.99 1.01
N ASP A 27 8.38 -2.49 0.02
CA ASP A 27 7.14 -3.25 0.21
C ASP A 27 7.27 -4.42 1.18
N TYR A 28 8.38 -5.15 1.14
CA TYR A 28 8.65 -6.25 2.08
C TYR A 28 8.66 -5.78 3.55
N CYS A 29 9.23 -4.60 3.81
CA CYS A 29 9.23 -4.00 5.14
C CYS A 29 7.81 -3.60 5.55
N LEU A 30 7.06 -2.97 4.63
CA LEU A 30 5.66 -2.59 4.87
C LEU A 30 4.78 -3.80 5.16
N CYS A 31 4.91 -4.88 4.40
CA CYS A 31 4.21 -6.16 4.63
C CYS A 31 4.52 -6.72 6.01
N THR A 32 5.80 -6.73 6.40
CA THR A 32 6.24 -7.22 7.72
C THR A 32 5.67 -6.38 8.84
N PHE A 33 5.78 -5.06 8.76
CA PHE A 33 5.24 -4.15 9.77
C PHE A 33 3.71 -4.27 9.88
N TYR A 34 3.01 -4.32 8.75
CA TYR A 34 1.58 -4.53 8.73
C TYR A 34 1.20 -5.86 9.39
N LYS A 35 1.84 -6.99 9.03
CA LYS A 35 1.61 -8.30 9.67
C LYS A 35 1.81 -8.26 11.18
N THR A 36 2.87 -7.60 11.67
CA THR A 36 3.17 -7.49 13.10
C THR A 36 2.20 -6.56 13.85
N SER A 37 1.58 -5.61 13.14
CA SER A 37 0.63 -4.68 13.73
C SER A 37 -0.79 -5.22 13.91
N LEU A 38 -1.13 -6.30 13.20
CA LEU A 38 -2.46 -6.89 13.27
C LEU A 38 -2.74 -7.51 14.63
N ASN A 39 -4.00 -7.54 15.02
CA ASN A 39 -4.43 -8.23 16.23
C ASN A 39 -4.29 -9.76 16.08
N ASP A 40 -4.35 -10.47 17.20
CA ASP A 40 -4.10 -11.92 17.20
C ASP A 40 -5.13 -12.69 16.37
N GLU A 41 -6.39 -12.26 16.34
CA GLU A 41 -7.43 -12.90 15.54
C GLU A 41 -7.11 -12.83 14.03
N CYS A 42 -6.76 -11.65 13.54
CA CYS A 42 -6.33 -11.46 12.15
C CYS A 42 -5.05 -12.26 11.85
N ARG A 43 -4.06 -12.22 12.75
CA ARG A 43 -2.79 -12.95 12.57
C ARG A 43 -2.97 -14.46 12.50
N VAL A 44 -3.91 -15.03 13.27
CA VAL A 44 -4.26 -16.46 13.20
C VAL A 44 -4.92 -16.84 11.88
N ARG A 45 -5.70 -15.93 11.27
CA ARG A 45 -6.35 -16.15 9.97
C ARG A 45 -5.38 -16.08 8.79
N LEU A 46 -4.30 -15.30 8.91
CA LEU A 46 -3.26 -15.21 7.88
C LEU A 46 -2.52 -16.55 7.76
N SER A 47 -2.95 -17.37 6.81
CA SER A 47 -2.37 -18.69 6.53
C SER A 47 -1.10 -18.51 5.69
N GLY A 48 0.05 -18.39 6.35
CA GLY A 48 1.36 -18.29 5.71
C GLY A 48 1.88 -16.86 5.54
N ASP A 49 2.73 -16.67 4.53
CA ASP A 49 3.47 -15.42 4.35
C ASP A 49 2.89 -14.47 3.30
N GLY A 50 1.93 -14.92 2.48
CA GLY A 50 1.30 -14.06 1.48
C GLY A 50 2.29 -13.47 0.44
N PRO A 51 1.83 -12.51 -0.37
CA PRO A 51 2.66 -11.88 -1.40
C PRO A 51 3.50 -10.73 -0.82
N GLN A 52 4.60 -11.03 -0.11
CA GLN A 52 5.44 -10.02 0.56
C GLN A 52 6.22 -9.06 -0.38
N GLY A 53 6.15 -9.27 -1.69
CA GLY A 53 6.84 -8.44 -2.69
C GLY A 53 6.02 -7.25 -3.22
N ASN A 54 4.74 -7.17 -2.85
CA ASN A 54 3.85 -6.07 -3.25
C ASN A 54 2.93 -5.73 -2.08
N PHE A 55 3.06 -4.52 -1.53
CA PHE A 55 2.33 -4.14 -0.33
C PHE A 55 0.81 -4.09 -0.57
N THR A 56 0.36 -3.57 -1.71
CA THR A 56 -1.07 -3.57 -2.09
C THR A 56 -1.64 -4.99 -2.09
N ALA A 57 -1.00 -5.90 -2.84
CA ALA A 57 -1.44 -7.29 -2.94
C ALA A 57 -1.43 -8.00 -1.58
N TYR A 58 -0.50 -7.65 -0.70
CA TYR A 58 -0.45 -8.19 0.66
C TYR A 58 -1.65 -7.72 1.49
N THR A 59 -1.98 -6.44 1.46
CA THR A 59 -3.11 -5.89 2.21
C THR A 59 -4.44 -6.47 1.73
N GLU A 60 -4.65 -6.61 0.42
CA GLU A 60 -5.82 -7.27 -0.15
C GLU A 60 -5.93 -8.73 0.27
N TRP A 61 -4.82 -9.48 0.17
CA TRP A 61 -4.77 -10.88 0.64
C TRP A 61 -5.12 -10.99 2.12
N ALA A 62 -4.62 -10.08 2.96
CA ALA A 62 -4.91 -10.07 4.39
C ALA A 62 -6.38 -9.75 4.70
N LEU A 63 -6.98 -8.81 3.96
CA LEU A 63 -8.40 -8.46 4.07
C LEU A 63 -9.29 -9.66 3.72
N VAL A 64 -9.02 -10.30 2.57
CA VAL A 64 -9.75 -11.51 2.14
C VAL A 64 -9.60 -12.64 3.14
N SER A 65 -8.37 -12.88 3.63
CA SER A 65 -8.10 -13.91 4.63
C SER A 65 -8.84 -13.67 5.95
N CYS A 66 -9.13 -12.41 6.26
CA CYS A 66 -9.87 -12.02 7.45
C CYS A 66 -11.39 -11.85 7.22
N ASN A 67 -11.90 -12.23 6.04
CA ASN A 67 -13.29 -12.07 5.62
C ASN A 67 -13.77 -10.60 5.47
N SER A 68 -12.86 -9.66 5.20
CA SER A 68 -13.24 -8.30 4.78
C SER A 68 -13.34 -8.21 3.26
N SER A 69 -14.35 -7.50 2.77
CA SER A 69 -14.56 -7.20 1.36
C SER A 69 -14.00 -5.84 0.94
N MET A 70 -13.22 -5.18 1.80
CA MET A 70 -12.59 -3.91 1.47
C MET A 70 -11.52 -4.09 0.38
N THR A 71 -11.52 -3.19 -0.61
CA THR A 71 -10.46 -3.05 -1.61
C THR A 71 -9.50 -1.94 -1.20
N VAL A 72 -8.21 -2.15 -1.40
CA VAL A 72 -7.17 -1.18 -1.07
C VAL A 72 -6.69 -0.50 -2.33
N ASP A 73 -6.88 0.81 -2.42
CA ASP A 73 -6.32 1.61 -3.50
C ASP A 73 -5.07 2.32 -2.96
N ILE A 74 -3.89 1.78 -3.29
CA ILE A 74 -2.64 2.48 -3.02
C ILE A 74 -2.38 3.36 -4.23
N ILE A 75 -2.39 4.68 -4.02
CA ILE A 75 -2.03 5.64 -5.06
C ILE A 75 -0.56 5.37 -5.37
N ASP A 76 -0.30 4.69 -6.49
CA ASP A 76 1.05 4.49 -6.99
C ASP A 76 1.70 5.87 -7.16
N GLY A 77 2.80 6.08 -6.45
CA GLY A 77 3.56 7.33 -6.43
C GLY A 77 4.17 7.70 -7.78
N THR A 78 3.80 7.01 -8.87
CA THR A 78 3.88 7.55 -10.23
C THR A 78 2.95 8.75 -10.38
N HIS A 79 3.32 9.86 -9.75
CA HIS A 79 3.13 11.14 -10.42
C HIS A 79 3.82 10.96 -11.78
N PRO A 80 3.12 11.10 -12.92
CA PRO A 80 3.87 11.30 -14.15
C PRO A 80 4.66 12.57 -13.86
N THR A 81 5.99 12.47 -13.74
CA THR A 81 6.85 13.62 -13.92
C THR A 81 6.32 14.26 -15.20
N GLN A 82 5.65 15.41 -15.08
CA GLN A 82 5.18 16.12 -16.26
C GLN A 82 6.42 16.27 -17.13
N ASP A 83 6.37 15.65 -18.30
CA ASP A 83 7.42 15.67 -19.30
C ASP A 83 7.94 17.11 -19.36
N PRO A 84 9.24 17.37 -19.16
CA PRO A 84 9.75 18.72 -19.30
C PRO A 84 9.37 19.20 -20.70
N GLU A 85 8.55 20.26 -20.71
CA GLU A 85 7.96 20.90 -21.88
C GLU A 85 8.88 20.76 -23.11
N PRO A 86 8.41 20.19 -24.23
CA PRO A 86 9.24 20.03 -25.41
C PRO A 86 9.71 21.42 -25.82
N SER A 87 11.02 21.64 -25.71
CA SER A 87 11.67 22.86 -26.13
C SER A 87 11.12 23.23 -27.50
N GLN A 88 10.46 24.38 -27.60
CA GLN A 88 9.90 24.89 -28.84
C GLN A 88 11.04 25.06 -29.86
N THR A 89 11.33 24.01 -30.63
CA THR A 89 12.00 24.15 -31.92
C THR A 89 11.02 24.88 -32.81
N SER A 90 11.21 26.18 -32.96
CA SER A 90 10.46 27.03 -33.87
C SER A 90 10.86 26.69 -35.33
N PRO A 91 9.93 26.23 -36.20
CA PRO A 91 10.07 26.33 -37.65
C PRO A 91 9.40 27.66 -38.10
N ARG A 92 9.73 28.39 -39.16
CA ARG A 92 10.38 28.14 -40.45
C ARG A 92 10.42 29.51 -41.18
N PHE A 93 11.39 29.68 -42.08
CA PHE A 93 11.41 30.50 -43.32
C PHE A 93 10.80 31.93 -43.38
N ALA A 94 11.66 32.88 -43.77
CA ALA A 94 11.47 33.75 -44.93
C ALA A 94 12.85 34.00 -45.59
#